data_AF-A0A6G8CZY7-F1
#
_entry.id   AF-A0A6G8CZY7-F1
#
_cell.length_a   1.000
_cell.length_b   1.000
_cell.length_c   1.000
_cell.angle_alpha   90.00
_cell.angle_beta   90.00
_cell.angle_gamma   90.00
#
_symmetry.space_group_name_H-M   'P 1'
#
loop_
_entity.id
_entity.type
_entity.pdbx_description
1 polymer ?
#
loop_
_entity_poly.entity_id
_entity_poly.type
_entity_poly.pdbx_seq_one_letter_code
_entity_poly.pdbx_strand_id
1 'polypeptide(L)'
;MVAMQAGDEQILRQGCADYLAISYYMSNIVSAKSAPESENTSLFGASCLNPYLPASDWGWQIDPQGLRYALSELYERYQKPIFVG
;
A
#
# COMPACT_ATOMS: atom_id res chain seq x y z
N MET A 1 9.39 -1.58 21.09
CA MET A 1 10.47 -0.91 20.32
C MET A 1 11.46 -1.97 19.89
N VAL A 2 11.88 -1.97 18.63
CA VAL A 2 12.97 -2.84 18.17
C VAL A 2 14.29 -2.31 18.75
N ALA A 3 15.12 -3.19 19.32
CA ALA A 3 16.44 -2.81 19.83
C ALA A 3 17.44 -2.80 18.69
N MET A 4 17.99 -1.62 18.36
CA MET A 4 19.04 -1.46 17.36
C MET A 4 20.38 -1.92 17.94
N GLN A 5 21.07 -2.82 17.23
CA GLN A 5 22.43 -3.23 17.54
C GLN A 5 23.44 -2.25 16.92
N ALA A 6 24.66 -2.26 17.44
CA ALA A 6 25.74 -1.46 16.89
C ALA A 6 26.01 -1.89 15.43
N GLY A 7 25.87 -0.96 14.48
CA GLY A 7 26.10 -1.19 13.05
C GLY A 7 24.83 -1.37 12.21
N ASP A 8 23.66 -1.59 12.81
CA ASP A 8 22.40 -1.82 12.07
C ASP A 8 22.08 -0.68 11.10
N GLU A 9 22.24 0.58 11.54
CA GLU A 9 21.99 1.75 10.69
C GLU A 9 22.89 1.76 9.45
N GLN A 10 24.16 1.40 9.61
CA GLN A 10 25.12 1.38 8.52
C GLN A 10 24.81 0.25 7.53
N ILE A 11 24.44 -0.93 8.04
CA ILE A 11 24.02 -2.08 7.21
C ILE A 11 22.78 -1.72 6.39
N LEU A 12 21.75 -1.16 7.03
CA LEU A 12 20.50 -0.76 6.35
C LEU A 12 20.75 0.31 5.29
N ARG A 13 21.63 1.28 5.57
CA ARG A 13 21.98 2.34 4.62
C ARG A 13 22.76 1.81 3.41
N GLN A 14 23.56 0.77 3.58
CA GLN A 14 24.36 0.19 2.51
C GLN A 14 23.61 -0.90 1.72
N GLY A 15 22.68 -1.62 2.36
CA GLY A 15 21.91 -2.72 1.78
C GLY A 15 20.64 -2.30 1.03
N CYS A 16 20.68 -1.22 0.25
CA CYS A 16 19.53 -0.77 -0.53
C CYS A 16 19.28 -1.66 -1.76
N ALA A 17 18.01 -1.95 -2.06
CA ALA A 17 17.62 -2.74 -3.23
C ALA A 17 17.81 -1.99 -4.56
N ASP A 18 18.03 -2.74 -5.64
CA ASP A 18 18.16 -2.19 -7.00
C ASP A 18 16.82 -1.74 -7.59
N TYR A 19 15.74 -2.40 -7.18
CA TYR A 19 14.37 -2.13 -7.61
C TYR A 19 13.39 -2.39 -6.46
N LEU A 20 12.18 -1.84 -6.59
CA LEU A 20 11.08 -2.09 -5.67
C LEU A 20 10.12 -3.11 -6.27
N ALA A 21 9.97 -4.27 -5.64
CA ALA A 21 8.94 -5.24 -5.99
C ALA A 21 7.64 -4.92 -5.22
N ILE A 22 6.52 -4.81 -5.93
CA ILE A 22 5.21 -4.60 -5.33
C ILE A 22 4.21 -5.64 -5.81
N SER A 23 3.29 -6.02 -4.93
CA SER A 23 2.06 -6.73 -5.31
C SER A 23 0.89 -5.81 -5.01
N TYR A 24 0.10 -5.52 -6.04
CA TYR A 24 -1.02 -4.59 -5.96
C TYR A 24 -2.32 -5.33 -6.26
N TYR A 25 -3.29 -5.20 -5.35
CA TYR A 25 -4.60 -5.82 -5.49
C TYR A 25 -5.72 -4.79 -5.57
N MET A 26 -5.71 -3.82 -4.66
CA MET A 26 -6.74 -2.80 -4.54
C MET A 26 -6.20 -1.53 -3.88
N SER A 27 -6.89 -0.41 -4.08
CA SER A 27 -6.73 0.80 -3.29
C SER A 27 -7.65 0.77 -2.06
N ASN A 28 -7.27 1.52 -1.02
CA ASN A 28 -8.10 1.70 0.17
C ASN A 28 -8.41 3.19 0.34
N ILE A 29 -9.64 3.51 0.72
CA ILE A 29 -10.00 4.85 1.18
C ILE A 29 -10.12 4.83 2.69
N VAL A 30 -9.73 5.92 3.35
CA VAL A 30 -9.81 6.03 4.81
C VAL A 30 -10.62 7.26 5.19
N SER A 31 -11.41 7.14 6.26
CA SER A 31 -12.18 8.24 6.83
C SER A 31 -11.73 8.50 8.25
N ALA A 32 -11.58 9.78 8.60
CA ALA A 32 -11.33 10.20 9.99
C ALA A 32 -12.54 9.96 10.91
N LYS A 33 -13.74 9.83 10.33
CA LYS A 33 -14.95 9.41 11.04
C LYS A 33 -15.07 7.90 10.96
N SER A 34 -15.45 7.24 12.06
CA SER A 34 -15.75 5.82 12.08
C SER A 34 -16.72 5.48 10.95
N ALA A 35 -16.28 4.67 10.00
CA ALA A 35 -17.17 4.13 8.98
C ALA A 35 -18.24 3.27 9.66
N PRO A 36 -19.49 3.26 9.17
CA PRO A 36 -20.45 2.26 9.60
C PRO A 36 -19.85 0.87 9.39
N GLU A 37 -20.10 -0.05 10.31
CA GLU A 37 -19.49 -1.39 10.36
C GLU A 37 -19.72 -2.17 9.04
N SER A 38 -20.80 -1.83 8.30
CA SER A 38 -21.15 -2.37 6.99
C SER A 38 -20.26 -1.94 5.82
N GLU A 39 -19.48 -0.87 5.98
CA GLU A 39 -18.58 -0.33 4.94
C GLU A 39 -17.10 -0.54 5.28
N ASN A 40 -16.83 -1.13 6.45
CA ASN A 40 -15.47 -1.30 6.95
C ASN A 40 -14.86 -2.56 6.34
N THR A 41 -13.78 -2.42 5.59
CA THR A 41 -13.01 -3.59 5.14
C THR A 41 -12.15 -4.05 6.31
N SER A 42 -12.46 -5.21 6.89
CA SER A 42 -11.86 -5.75 8.13
C SER A 42 -10.33 -5.87 8.14
N LEU A 43 -9.67 -5.71 6.98
CA LEU A 43 -8.22 -5.81 6.82
C LEU A 43 -7.45 -4.59 7.33
N PHE A 44 -8.04 -3.40 7.36
CA PHE A 44 -7.37 -2.17 7.79
C PHE A 44 -8.38 -1.31 8.56
N GLY A 45 -8.25 -1.18 9.88
CA GLY A 45 -9.35 -0.77 10.78
C GLY A 45 -10.05 0.59 10.53
N ALA A 46 -9.50 1.47 9.68
CA ALA A 46 -10.12 2.73 9.26
C ALA A 46 -10.48 2.78 7.76
N SER A 47 -10.41 1.64 7.07
CA SER A 47 -10.62 1.53 5.62
C SER A 47 -12.10 1.36 5.30
N CYS A 48 -12.58 2.21 4.39
CA CYS A 48 -13.96 2.20 3.90
C CYS A 48 -13.98 1.64 2.47
N LEU A 49 -15.11 1.09 2.05
CA LEU A 49 -15.34 0.74 0.65
C LEU A 49 -15.56 1.99 -0.20
N ASN A 50 -14.82 2.11 -1.30
CA ASN A 50 -15.02 3.16 -2.30
C ASN A 50 -16.31 2.90 -3.12
N PRO A 51 -17.35 3.75 -3.04
CA PRO A 51 -18.62 3.53 -3.74
C PRO A 51 -18.51 3.66 -5.27
N TYR A 52 -17.39 4.19 -5.78
CA TYR A 52 -17.17 4.41 -7.22
C TYR A 52 -16.46 3.23 -7.91
N LEU A 53 -16.04 2.21 -7.16
CA LEU A 53 -15.29 1.08 -7.69
C LEU A 53 -16.14 -0.20 -7.63
N PRO A 54 -16.11 -1.03 -8.69
CA PRO A 54 -16.67 -2.36 -8.62
C PRO A 54 -15.84 -3.23 -7.65
N ALA A 55 -16.49 -4.20 -7.04
CA ALA A 55 -15.84 -5.19 -6.19
C ALA A 55 -15.93 -6.58 -6.82
N SER A 56 -14.92 -7.43 -6.53
CA SER A 56 -14.95 -8.85 -6.86
C SER A 56 -15.98 -9.60 -6.00
N ASP A 57 -16.23 -10.87 -6.32
CA ASP A 57 -17.11 -11.75 -5.52
C ASP A 57 -16.63 -11.90 -4.06
N TRP A 58 -15.35 -11.63 -3.79
CA TRP A 58 -14.76 -11.63 -2.46
C TRP A 58 -14.72 -10.24 -1.81
N GLY A 59 -15.37 -9.23 -2.42
CA GLY A 59 -15.46 -7.87 -1.90
C GLY A 59 -14.21 -7.02 -2.10
N TRP A 60 -13.24 -7.46 -2.92
CA TRP A 60 -12.03 -6.68 -3.20
C TRP A 60 -12.29 -5.65 -4.30
N GLN A 61 -11.92 -4.40 -4.04
CA GLN A 61 -12.16 -3.32 -4.98
C GLN A 61 -11.21 -3.42 -6.18
N ILE A 62 -11.77 -3.33 -7.38
CA ILE A 62 -10.99 -3.41 -8.61
C ILE A 62 -10.63 -1.99 -9.05
N ASP A 63 -9.39 -1.59 -8.81
CA ASP A 63 -8.90 -0.23 -9.11
C ASP A 63 -7.64 -0.23 -10.01
N PRO A 64 -7.79 -0.17 -11.34
CA PRO A 64 -6.64 -0.08 -12.24
C PRO A 64 -5.95 1.29 -12.20
N GLN A 65 -6.66 2.37 -11.81
CA GLN A 65 -6.05 3.71 -11.73
C GLN A 65 -5.21 3.84 -10.46
N GLY A 66 -5.65 3.23 -9.36
CA GLY A 66 -4.90 3.15 -8.12
C GLY A 66 -3.52 2.51 -8.31
N LEU A 67 -3.39 1.49 -9.18
CA LEU A 67 -2.08 0.92 -9.52
C LEU A 67 -1.17 1.98 -10.16
N ARG A 68 -1.68 2.74 -11.13
CA ARG A 68 -0.90 3.81 -11.77
C ARG A 68 -0.45 4.85 -10.75
N TYR A 69 -1.34 5.28 -9.85
CA TYR A 69 -1.00 6.23 -8.80
C TYR A 69 0.09 5.68 -7.86
N ALA A 70 -0.04 4.43 -7.42
CA ALA A 70 0.96 3.79 -6.57
C ALA A 70 2.33 3.71 -7.26
N LEU A 71 2.36 3.35 -8.55
CA LEU A 71 3.60 3.33 -9.33
C LEU A 71 4.23 4.73 -9.44
N SER A 72 3.43 5.77 -9.71
CA SER A 72 3.90 7.15 -9.77
C SER A 72 4.44 7.62 -8.43
N GLU A 73 3.72 7.42 -7.33
CA GLU A 73 4.13 7.85 -5.99
C GLU A 73 5.44 7.18 -5.55
N LEU A 74 5.53 5.85 -5.73
CA LEU A 74 6.73 5.09 -5.38
C LEU A 74 7.93 5.52 -6.22
N TYR A 75 7.74 5.76 -7.51
CA TYR A 75 8.81 6.22 -8.38
C TYR A 75 9.24 7.64 -8.01
N GLU A 76 8.30 8.56 -7.79
CA GLU A 76 8.58 9.92 -7.34
C GLU A 76 9.41 9.94 -6.06
N ARG A 77 9.05 9.09 -5.08
CA ARG A 77 9.70 9.02 -3.78
C ARG A 77 11.09 8.38 -3.79
N TYR A 78 11.26 7.29 -4.53
CA TYR A 78 12.48 6.47 -4.46
C TYR A 78 13.38 6.58 -5.69
N GLN A 79 12.84 7.00 -6.84
CA GLN A 79 13.54 7.08 -8.13
C GLN A 79 14.25 5.76 -8.50
N LYS A 80 13.61 4.64 -8.16
CA LYS A 80 14.06 3.28 -8.46
C LYS A 80 13.11 2.60 -9.43
N PRO A 81 13.60 1.69 -10.30
CA PRO A 81 12.73 0.82 -11.08
C PRO A 81 11.73 0.07 -10.19
N ILE A 82 10.52 -0.13 -10.70
CA ILE A 82 9.46 -0.85 -10.00
C ILE A 82 9.11 -2.10 -10.80
N PHE A 83 9.00 -3.22 -10.10
CA PHE A 83 8.58 -4.50 -10.64
C PHE A 83 7.25 -4.89 -9.98
N VAL A 84 6.24 -5.23 -10.79
CA VAL A 84 4.97 -5.79 -10.31
C VAL A 84 5.11 -7.31 -10.26
N GLY A 85 5.02 -7.88 -9.07
CA GLY A 85 5.23 -9.31 -8.80
C GLY A 85 3.98 -10.05 -8.34
#